data_AF-A0A956KHY9-F1
#
_entry.id   AF-A0A956KHY9-F1
#
_cell.length_a   1.000
_cell.length_b   1.000
_cell.length_c   1.000
_cell.angle_alpha   90.00
_cell.angle_beta   90.00
_cell.angle_gamma   90.00
#
_symmetry.space_group_name_H-M   'P 1'
#
loop_
_entity.id
_entity.type
_entity.pdbx_description
1 polymer ?
#
loop_
_entity_poly.entity_id
_entity_poly.type
_entity_poly.pdbx_seq_one_letter_code
_entity_poly.pdbx_strand_id
1 'polypeptide(L)'
;MFVERPDSVARRIAETLGAGFDARGKWIICGSVGAGKSTELTRLARLLADDFVVIGVDLWQAAGRIDEISPAEILFCIGAAAVWTARERFAHDVEAARVENLRLAFEGLLQEQRKVDVSEVIESVALLSADLLAPGTGGIAKKGLDVARQALTAGRRLSGRARVGGLTRPVKEGDPALDALTWAVDEILDDLRQVREPLILVDGLDKLTQIDSIRELFATSKVLASPRAPLIYTGPVTLMVAAEWSAAGNHFARERLSNLAVEAPVSRSRKVGAETIAAGRRSMRDVVERRCKTAGIELSAAFSEDSLELFIGKSGGLLRQMLKILRGASKQAGLEGCGRVELDLAVA
;
A
#
# COMPACT_ATOMS: atom_id res chain seq x y z
N MET A 1 -7.10 8.47 7.76
CA MET A 1 -6.59 9.51 8.69
C MET A 1 -5.08 9.59 8.53
N PHE A 2 -4.59 10.60 7.83
CA PHE A 2 -3.18 10.78 7.48
C PHE A 2 -2.60 11.97 8.23
N VAL A 3 -1.50 11.79 8.97
CA VAL A 3 -0.74 12.90 9.56
C VAL A 3 0.48 13.14 8.69
N GLU A 4 0.67 14.40 8.32
CA GLU A 4 1.74 14.78 7.42
C GLU A 4 3.11 14.61 8.07
N ARG A 5 4.03 14.04 7.29
CA ARG A 5 5.40 13.81 7.69
C ARG A 5 6.28 14.94 7.14
N PRO A 6 7.28 15.42 7.89
CA PRO A 6 8.23 16.42 7.40
C PRO A 6 8.94 15.99 6.09
N ASP A 7 9.12 14.69 5.90
CA ASP A 7 9.76 14.06 4.74
C ASP A 7 8.78 13.11 4.04
N SER A 8 7.67 13.64 3.52
CA SER A 8 6.63 12.83 2.86
C SER A 8 7.08 12.37 1.47
N VAL A 9 7.29 11.06 1.35
CA VAL A 9 7.58 10.38 0.08
C VAL A 9 6.44 10.61 -0.92
N ALA A 10 5.19 10.54 -0.46
CA ALA A 10 4.02 10.76 -1.32
C ALA A 10 4.03 12.15 -1.97
N ARG A 11 4.39 13.21 -1.23
CA ARG A 11 4.45 14.56 -1.80
C ARG A 11 5.52 14.67 -2.88
N ARG A 12 6.73 14.17 -2.62
CA ARG A 12 7.82 14.22 -3.62
C ARG A 12 7.45 13.51 -4.91
N ILE A 13 6.90 12.29 -4.82
CA ILE A 13 6.46 11.55 -6.01
C ILE A 13 5.36 12.33 -6.74
N ALA A 14 4.39 12.88 -6.01
CA ALA A 14 3.32 13.68 -6.61
C ALA A 14 3.83 14.95 -7.31
N GLU A 15 4.80 15.65 -6.71
CA GLU A 15 5.43 16.84 -7.31
C GLU A 15 6.22 16.48 -8.56
N THR A 16 7.00 15.39 -8.54
CA THR A 16 7.73 14.89 -9.71
C THR A 16 6.77 14.59 -10.86
N LEU A 17 5.71 13.82 -10.60
CA LEU A 17 4.71 13.47 -11.60
C LEU A 17 3.93 14.69 -12.11
N GLY A 18 3.50 15.58 -11.22
CA GLY A 18 2.75 16.79 -11.57
C GLY A 18 3.57 17.81 -12.37
N ALA A 19 4.89 17.85 -12.16
CA ALA A 19 5.80 18.66 -12.97
C ALA A 19 6.12 18.03 -14.34
N GLY A 20 5.59 16.84 -14.64
CA GLY A 20 5.86 16.12 -15.89
C GLY A 20 7.25 15.47 -15.95
N PHE A 21 8.00 15.49 -14.84
CA PHE A 21 9.23 14.71 -14.72
C PHE A 21 8.88 13.24 -14.52
N ASP A 22 9.59 12.35 -15.21
CA ASP A 22 9.38 10.90 -15.12
C ASP A 22 7.89 10.52 -15.27
N ALA A 23 7.23 10.95 -16.34
CA ALA A 23 5.81 10.69 -16.62
C ALA A 23 5.43 9.19 -16.69
N ARG A 24 6.42 8.28 -16.70
CA ARG A 24 6.24 6.83 -16.56
C ARG A 24 7.15 6.25 -15.47
N GLY A 25 7.48 7.07 -14.48
CA GLY A 25 8.41 6.72 -13.42
C GLY A 25 7.94 5.49 -12.65
N LYS A 26 8.93 4.80 -12.10
CA LYS A 26 8.77 3.52 -11.43
C LYS A 26 9.38 3.67 -10.06
N TRP A 27 8.58 3.52 -9.02
CA TRP A 27 9.04 3.71 -7.65
C TRP A 27 8.81 2.48 -6.80
N ILE A 28 9.70 2.28 -5.84
CA ILE A 28 9.47 1.36 -4.71
C ILE A 28 9.65 2.16 -3.43
N ILE A 29 8.59 2.23 -2.62
CA ILE A 29 8.63 2.80 -1.28
C ILE A 29 9.09 1.71 -0.32
N CYS A 30 10.31 1.86 0.20
CA CYS A 30 10.95 0.89 1.07
C CYS A 30 11.01 1.40 2.51
N GLY A 31 10.70 0.55 3.47
CA GLY A 31 10.72 0.93 4.88
C GLY A 31 10.36 -0.23 5.79
N SER A 32 10.66 -0.12 7.08
CA SER A 32 10.34 -1.16 8.05
C SER A 32 8.84 -1.46 8.11
N VAL A 33 8.49 -2.66 8.55
CA VAL A 33 7.10 -3.03 8.81
C VAL A 33 6.51 -2.05 9.83
N GLY A 34 5.38 -1.42 9.49
CA GLY A 34 4.74 -0.42 10.35
C GLY A 34 5.26 1.01 10.21
N ALA A 35 6.17 1.30 9.27
CA ALA A 35 6.64 2.66 8.96
C ALA A 35 5.59 3.55 8.27
N GLY A 36 4.45 2.99 7.85
CA GLY A 36 3.35 3.74 7.22
C GLY A 36 3.35 3.75 5.69
N LYS A 37 3.91 2.72 5.03
CA LYS A 37 3.99 2.66 3.56
C LYS A 37 2.62 2.68 2.87
N SER A 38 1.69 1.84 3.30
CA SER A 38 0.29 1.86 2.85
C SER A 38 -0.38 3.22 3.06
N THR A 39 -0.02 3.90 4.15
CA THR A 39 -0.53 5.24 4.49
C THR A 39 0.02 6.31 3.54
N GLU A 40 1.30 6.22 3.15
CA GLU A 40 1.89 7.09 2.11
C GLU A 40 1.31 6.80 0.73
N LEU A 41 1.11 5.53 0.34
CA LEU A 41 0.39 5.20 -0.91
C LEU A 41 -1.02 5.78 -0.90
N THR A 42 -1.70 5.70 0.25
CA THR A 42 -3.04 6.28 0.41
C THR A 42 -3.03 7.80 0.26
N ARG A 43 -1.99 8.46 0.77
CA ARG A 43 -1.82 9.89 0.58
C ARG A 43 -1.54 10.23 -0.87
N LEU A 44 -0.65 9.49 -1.53
CA LEU A 44 -0.29 9.69 -2.93
C LEU A 44 -1.51 9.58 -3.83
N ALA A 45 -2.32 8.55 -3.64
CA ALA A 45 -3.59 8.37 -4.34
C ALA A 45 -4.50 9.60 -4.26
N ARG A 46 -4.61 10.21 -3.07
CA ARG A 46 -5.45 11.41 -2.87
C ARG A 46 -4.87 12.65 -3.50
N LEU A 47 -3.54 12.80 -3.47
CA LEU A 47 -2.85 13.95 -4.07
C LEU A 47 -2.97 13.95 -5.60
N LEU A 48 -3.04 12.76 -6.20
CA LEU A 48 -3.05 12.57 -7.65
C LEU A 48 -4.43 12.17 -8.21
N ALA A 49 -5.47 12.17 -7.37
CA ALA A 49 -6.82 11.70 -7.73
C ALA A 49 -7.50 12.55 -8.80
N ASP A 50 -7.15 13.85 -8.87
CA ASP A 50 -7.74 14.78 -9.82
C ASP A 50 -7.06 14.70 -11.19
N ASP A 51 -5.78 14.34 -11.24
CA ASP A 51 -5.01 14.27 -12.47
C ASP A 51 -4.96 12.85 -13.07
N PHE A 52 -5.10 11.80 -12.24
CA PHE A 52 -4.90 10.40 -12.64
C PHE A 52 -6.11 9.50 -12.34
N VAL A 53 -6.24 8.43 -13.14
CA VAL A 53 -7.02 7.25 -12.77
C VAL A 53 -6.19 6.40 -11.82
N VAL A 54 -6.46 6.49 -10.52
CA VAL A 54 -5.68 5.75 -9.50
C VAL A 54 -6.16 4.31 -9.35
N ILE A 55 -5.33 3.39 -9.82
CA ILE A 55 -5.51 1.93 -9.77
C ILE A 55 -4.76 1.41 -8.54
N GLY A 56 -5.51 0.98 -7.53
CA GLY A 56 -4.96 0.44 -6.29
C GLY A 56 -5.00 -1.08 -6.26
N VAL A 57 -3.90 -1.72 -5.90
CA VAL A 57 -3.77 -3.18 -5.77
C VAL A 57 -3.30 -3.53 -4.36
N ASP A 58 -4.10 -4.29 -3.60
CA ASP A 58 -3.68 -4.87 -2.32
C ASP A 58 -3.29 -6.34 -2.49
N LEU A 59 -2.00 -6.59 -2.72
CA LEU A 59 -1.52 -7.96 -2.91
C LEU A 59 -1.59 -8.79 -1.64
N TRP A 60 -1.59 -8.18 -0.45
CA TRP A 60 -1.71 -8.95 0.78
C TRP A 60 -3.10 -9.55 0.96
N GLN A 61 -4.13 -8.87 0.46
CA GLN A 61 -5.50 -9.37 0.49
C GLN A 61 -5.81 -10.28 -0.70
N ALA A 62 -5.23 -9.99 -1.86
CA ALA A 62 -5.38 -10.80 -3.06
C ALA A 62 -4.59 -12.13 -2.99
N ALA A 63 -3.45 -12.16 -2.29
CA ALA A 63 -2.59 -13.33 -2.21
C ALA A 63 -2.98 -14.29 -1.08
N GLY A 64 -2.97 -15.58 -1.39
CA GLY A 64 -3.07 -16.67 -0.42
C GLY A 64 -1.70 -16.97 0.19
N ARG A 65 -0.65 -16.81 -0.62
CA ARG A 65 0.75 -17.04 -0.26
C ARG A 65 1.60 -15.93 -0.86
N ILE A 66 1.77 -14.82 -0.14
CA ILE A 66 2.47 -13.64 -0.67
C ILE A 66 3.92 -13.96 -1.08
N ASP A 67 4.60 -14.87 -0.37
CA ASP A 67 5.98 -15.26 -0.68
C ASP A 67 6.14 -16.07 -1.98
N GLU A 68 5.03 -16.58 -2.52
CA GLU A 68 4.99 -17.35 -3.77
C GLU A 68 4.40 -16.57 -4.94
N ILE A 69 4.16 -15.27 -4.74
CA ILE A 69 3.59 -14.43 -5.78
C ILE A 69 4.59 -14.22 -6.92
N SER A 70 4.16 -14.49 -8.15
CA SER A 70 4.99 -14.30 -9.34
C SER A 70 4.79 -12.92 -9.98
N PRO A 71 5.72 -12.47 -10.87
CA PRO A 71 5.50 -11.27 -11.67
C PRO A 71 4.20 -11.31 -12.50
N ALA A 72 3.86 -12.48 -13.04
CA ALA A 72 2.65 -12.68 -13.83
C ALA A 72 1.39 -12.46 -12.99
N GLU A 73 1.36 -13.00 -11.78
CA GLU A 73 0.22 -12.81 -10.86
C GLU A 73 0.04 -11.35 -10.48
N ILE A 74 1.13 -10.61 -10.24
CA ILE A 74 1.07 -9.17 -9.95
C ILE A 74 0.52 -8.39 -11.15
N LEU A 75 1.01 -8.68 -12.36
CA LEU A 75 0.52 -8.05 -13.59
C LEU A 75 -0.97 -8.32 -13.82
N PHE A 76 -1.41 -9.56 -13.60
CA PHE A 76 -2.82 -9.92 -13.70
C PHE A 76 -3.66 -9.15 -12.67
N CYS A 77 -3.21 -9.05 -11.42
CA CYS A 77 -3.88 -8.24 -10.40
C CYS A 77 -3.97 -6.74 -10.79
N ILE A 78 -2.95 -6.19 -11.44
CA ILE A 78 -2.97 -4.82 -11.97
C ILE A 78 -4.05 -4.68 -13.06
N GLY A 79 -4.07 -5.58 -14.05
CA GLY A 79 -5.08 -5.57 -15.11
C GLY A 79 -6.50 -5.71 -14.58
N ALA A 80 -6.72 -6.66 -13.66
CA ALA A 80 -7.99 -6.85 -12.97
C ALA A 80 -8.42 -5.59 -12.20
N ALA A 81 -7.52 -4.97 -11.42
CA ALA A 81 -7.80 -3.75 -10.69
C ALA A 81 -8.12 -2.56 -11.62
N ALA A 82 -7.49 -2.49 -12.79
CA ALA A 82 -7.74 -1.47 -13.79
C ALA A 82 -9.17 -1.59 -14.35
N VAL A 83 -9.59 -2.81 -14.73
CA VAL A 83 -10.97 -3.09 -15.19
C VAL A 83 -12.00 -2.72 -14.12
N TRP A 84 -11.78 -3.14 -12.87
CA TRP A 84 -12.65 -2.79 -11.77
C TRP A 84 -12.73 -1.27 -11.54
N THR A 85 -11.58 -0.60 -11.58
CA THR A 85 -11.49 0.85 -11.37
C THR A 85 -12.25 1.60 -12.46
N ALA A 86 -12.09 1.22 -13.73
CA ALA A 86 -12.81 1.78 -14.85
C ALA A 86 -14.33 1.73 -14.62
N ARG A 87 -14.83 0.54 -14.31
CA ARG A 87 -16.27 0.27 -14.15
C ARG A 87 -16.85 0.96 -12.92
N GLU A 88 -16.27 0.72 -11.73
CA GLU A 88 -16.89 1.10 -10.46
C GLU A 88 -16.67 2.57 -10.09
N ARG A 89 -15.61 3.21 -10.58
CA ARG A 89 -15.30 4.62 -10.24
C ARG A 89 -15.59 5.59 -11.38
N PHE A 90 -15.45 5.16 -12.62
CA PHE A 90 -15.60 6.02 -13.78
C PHE A 90 -16.81 5.68 -14.65
N ALA A 91 -17.55 4.61 -14.31
CA ALA A 91 -18.62 4.07 -15.17
C ALA A 91 -18.16 3.87 -16.62
N HIS A 92 -16.88 3.53 -16.78
CA HIS A 92 -16.23 3.26 -18.06
C HIS A 92 -16.15 1.75 -18.25
N ASP A 93 -16.85 1.25 -19.27
CA ASP A 93 -16.83 -0.16 -19.62
C ASP A 93 -15.63 -0.45 -20.53
N VAL A 94 -14.64 -1.15 -19.97
CA VAL A 94 -13.50 -1.66 -20.74
C VAL A 94 -14.02 -2.69 -21.75
N GLU A 95 -13.54 -2.59 -22.99
CA GLU A 95 -13.92 -3.47 -24.07
C GLU A 95 -13.79 -4.96 -23.69
N ALA A 96 -14.86 -5.74 -23.89
CA ALA A 96 -14.92 -7.14 -23.48
C ALA A 96 -13.79 -7.99 -24.09
N ALA A 97 -13.36 -7.67 -25.31
CA ALA A 97 -12.22 -8.33 -25.97
C ALA A 97 -10.91 -8.15 -25.18
N ARG A 98 -10.66 -6.98 -24.59
CA ARG A 98 -9.44 -6.70 -23.80
C ARG A 98 -9.46 -7.44 -22.46
N VAL A 99 -10.62 -7.49 -21.81
CA VAL A 99 -10.81 -8.28 -20.58
C VAL A 99 -10.59 -9.77 -20.85
N GLU A 100 -11.09 -10.26 -21.98
CA GLU A 100 -10.89 -11.65 -22.40
C GLU A 100 -9.43 -11.93 -22.78
N ASN A 101 -8.74 -11.00 -23.46
CA ASN A 101 -7.30 -11.11 -23.74
C ASN A 101 -6.48 -11.21 -22.45
N LEU A 102 -6.78 -10.40 -21.43
CA LEU A 102 -6.14 -10.48 -20.11
C LEU A 102 -6.33 -11.87 -19.49
N ARG A 103 -7.56 -12.40 -19.52
CA ARG A 103 -7.88 -13.73 -18.99
C ARG A 103 -7.10 -14.83 -19.71
N LEU A 104 -7.15 -14.84 -21.05
CA LEU A 104 -6.47 -15.85 -21.86
C LEU A 104 -4.95 -15.80 -21.71
N ALA A 105 -4.36 -14.60 -21.66
CA ALA A 105 -2.93 -14.44 -21.46
C ALA A 105 -2.48 -14.98 -20.09
N PHE A 106 -3.25 -14.72 -19.03
CA PHE A 106 -2.96 -15.25 -17.71
C PHE A 106 -3.15 -16.77 -17.62
N GLU A 107 -4.20 -17.31 -18.24
CA GLU A 107 -4.44 -18.77 -18.28
C GLU A 107 -3.31 -19.54 -18.96
N GLY A 108 -2.66 -18.95 -19.98
CA GLY A 108 -1.46 -19.51 -20.61
C GLY A 108 -0.24 -19.65 -19.70
N LEU A 109 -0.28 -19.03 -18.51
CA LEU A 109 0.80 -19.05 -17.52
C LEU A 109 0.51 -19.96 -16.32
N LEU A 110 -0.69 -20.54 -16.20
CA LEU A 110 -1.08 -21.34 -15.03
C LEU A 110 -0.37 -22.71 -15.01
N GLN A 111 -0.01 -23.20 -13.81
CA GLN A 111 0.59 -24.53 -13.63
C GLN A 111 -0.41 -25.67 -13.86
N GLU A 112 -1.68 -25.43 -13.51
CA GLU A 112 -2.80 -26.33 -13.72
C GLU A 112 -3.78 -25.68 -14.71
N GLN A 113 -4.51 -26.46 -15.50
CA GLN A 113 -5.61 -25.97 -16.34
C GLN A 113 -6.82 -25.57 -15.47
N ARG A 114 -6.63 -24.58 -14.60
CA ARG A 114 -7.70 -23.89 -13.91
C ARG A 114 -8.17 -22.75 -14.79
N LYS A 115 -9.50 -22.59 -14.86
CA LYS A 115 -10.06 -21.34 -15.35
C LYS A 115 -10.00 -20.33 -14.22
N VAL A 116 -9.49 -19.15 -14.50
CA VAL A 116 -9.47 -18.04 -13.53
C VAL A 116 -10.53 -17.05 -13.96
N ASP A 117 -11.51 -16.82 -13.08
CA ASP A 117 -12.48 -15.76 -13.30
C ASP A 117 -11.85 -14.43 -12.87
N VAL A 118 -11.67 -13.53 -13.84
CA VAL A 118 -11.16 -12.16 -13.59
C VAL A 118 -12.04 -11.46 -12.55
N SER A 119 -13.35 -11.71 -12.55
CA SER A 119 -14.32 -11.14 -11.62
C SER A 119 -14.04 -11.53 -10.17
N GLU A 120 -13.61 -12.77 -9.92
CA GLU A 120 -13.26 -13.23 -8.58
C GLU A 120 -12.00 -12.53 -8.03
N VAL A 121 -11.00 -12.33 -8.89
CA VAL A 121 -9.76 -11.64 -8.52
C VAL A 121 -10.01 -10.14 -8.34
N ILE A 122 -10.84 -9.55 -9.20
CA ILE A 122 -11.33 -8.17 -9.08
C ILE A 122 -11.88 -7.89 -7.68
N GLU A 123 -12.78 -8.75 -7.17
CA GLU A 123 -13.39 -8.56 -5.84
C GLU A 123 -12.36 -8.59 -4.69
N SER A 124 -11.26 -9.34 -4.86
CA SER A 124 -10.20 -9.46 -3.85
C SER A 124 -9.22 -8.28 -3.86
N VAL A 125 -8.98 -7.70 -5.03
CA VAL A 125 -7.99 -6.62 -5.24
C VAL A 125 -8.60 -5.23 -4.96
N ALA A 126 -9.92 -5.09 -5.05
CA ALA A 126 -10.68 -3.84 -4.94
C ALA A 126 -10.53 -3.04 -3.63
N LEU A 127 -9.99 -3.63 -2.57
CA LEU A 127 -10.03 -3.05 -1.21
C LEU A 127 -9.11 -1.83 -1.04
N LEU A 128 -7.96 -1.78 -1.71
CA LEU A 128 -7.13 -0.58 -1.64
C LEU A 128 -7.87 0.59 -2.28
N SER A 129 -8.43 0.37 -3.48
CA SER A 129 -9.08 1.40 -4.28
C SER A 129 -10.33 2.03 -3.63
N ALA A 130 -11.14 1.26 -2.89
CA ALA A 130 -12.24 1.83 -2.09
C ALA A 130 -11.73 2.67 -0.89
N ASP A 131 -10.68 2.19 -0.22
CA ASP A 131 -9.85 2.86 0.81
C ASP A 131 -9.32 4.26 0.44
N LEU A 132 -8.84 4.34 -0.79
CA LEU A 132 -7.98 5.43 -1.26
C LEU A 132 -8.68 6.80 -1.27
N LEU A 133 -10.00 6.86 -1.54
CA LEU A 133 -10.72 8.12 -1.79
C LEU A 133 -11.88 8.45 -0.82
N ALA A 134 -12.11 7.67 0.24
CA ALA A 134 -13.04 8.09 1.31
C ALA A 134 -12.27 8.73 2.49
N PRO A 135 -12.67 9.87 3.13
CA PRO A 135 -13.85 10.71 2.93
C PRO A 135 -13.56 12.24 2.82
N GLY A 136 -14.49 13.04 2.26
CA GLY A 136 -14.59 14.48 2.60
C GLY A 136 -14.91 15.53 1.52
N THR A 137 -15.15 15.21 0.26
CA THR A 137 -15.50 16.23 -0.77
C THR A 137 -16.83 15.95 -1.43
N GLY A 138 -17.58 17.02 -1.67
CA GLY A 138 -19.00 17.01 -1.99
C GLY A 138 -19.35 16.48 -3.37
N GLY A 139 -20.57 15.91 -3.45
CA GLY A 139 -21.22 15.50 -4.67
C GLY A 139 -20.79 14.11 -5.16
N ILE A 140 -21.75 13.16 -5.14
CA ILE A 140 -21.66 11.78 -5.68
C ILE A 140 -20.87 10.81 -4.77
N ALA A 141 -21.39 9.74 -4.17
CA ALA A 141 -22.72 9.14 -4.12
C ALA A 141 -22.83 8.28 -2.83
N LYS A 142 -24.01 8.30 -2.19
CA LYS A 142 -24.36 7.47 -1.03
C LYS A 142 -24.11 5.96 -1.22
N LYS A 143 -23.99 5.46 -2.47
CA LYS A 143 -23.72 4.06 -2.79
C LYS A 143 -22.29 3.59 -2.42
N GLY A 144 -21.28 4.47 -2.48
CA GLY A 144 -19.90 4.09 -2.15
C GLY A 144 -19.67 3.84 -0.66
N LEU A 145 -20.45 4.52 0.19
CA LEU A 145 -20.34 4.39 1.65
C LEU A 145 -20.96 3.08 2.16
N ASP A 146 -22.01 2.59 1.51
CA ASP A 146 -22.64 1.31 1.86
C ASP A 146 -21.78 0.11 1.40
N VAL A 147 -21.09 0.22 0.26
CA VAL A 147 -20.11 -0.78 -0.19
C VAL A 147 -18.88 -0.80 0.73
N ALA A 148 -18.34 0.36 1.10
CA ALA A 148 -17.22 0.45 2.05
C ALA A 148 -17.60 -0.05 3.45
N ARG A 149 -18.82 0.24 3.94
CA ARG A 149 -19.33 -0.30 5.21
C ARG A 149 -19.60 -1.79 5.14
N GLN A 150 -20.11 -2.31 4.02
CA GLN A 150 -20.27 -3.75 3.82
C GLN A 150 -18.91 -4.46 3.72
N ALA A 151 -17.90 -3.88 3.08
CA ALA A 151 -16.54 -4.41 3.05
C ALA A 151 -15.88 -4.45 4.44
N LEU A 152 -16.12 -3.42 5.27
CA LEU A 152 -15.59 -3.34 6.65
C LEU A 152 -16.37 -4.22 7.64
N THR A 153 -17.67 -4.47 7.42
CA THR A 153 -18.49 -5.35 8.27
C THR A 153 -18.51 -6.81 7.79
N ALA A 154 -18.17 -7.07 6.53
CA ALA A 154 -17.93 -8.40 5.97
C ALA A 154 -16.54 -8.92 6.32
N GLY A 155 -16.17 -8.86 7.61
CA GLY A 155 -15.23 -9.82 8.23
C GLY A 155 -15.74 -11.28 8.18
N ARG A 156 -16.66 -11.60 7.26
CA ARG A 156 -17.08 -12.96 6.93
C ARG A 156 -16.00 -13.60 6.09
N ARG A 157 -15.13 -14.36 6.76
CA ARG A 157 -14.47 -15.59 6.28
C ARG A 157 -14.54 -15.75 4.74
N LEU A 158 -13.59 -15.14 4.04
CA LEU A 158 -13.29 -15.36 2.63
C LEU A 158 -12.64 -16.74 2.43
N SER A 159 -13.39 -17.78 2.77
CA SER A 159 -13.01 -19.19 2.59
C SER A 159 -13.54 -19.63 1.23
N GLY A 160 -12.66 -19.69 0.22
CA GLY A 160 -12.96 -20.34 -1.06
C GLY A 160 -12.58 -19.60 -2.35
N ARG A 161 -12.12 -18.34 -2.29
CA ARG A 161 -11.79 -17.56 -3.50
C ARG A 161 -10.40 -17.89 -4.05
N ALA A 162 -10.22 -17.85 -5.37
CA ALA A 162 -8.92 -17.94 -6.01
C ALA A 162 -8.02 -16.82 -5.50
N ARG A 163 -7.01 -17.16 -4.70
CA ARG A 163 -6.00 -16.22 -4.23
C ARG A 163 -4.73 -16.45 -5.02
N VAL A 164 -4.10 -15.37 -5.46
CA VAL A 164 -2.78 -15.44 -6.13
C VAL A 164 -1.69 -15.89 -5.15
N GLY A 165 -0.54 -16.28 -5.66
CA GLY A 165 0.57 -16.83 -4.87
C GLY A 165 0.77 -18.30 -5.20
N GLY A 166 1.54 -18.55 -6.26
CA GLY A 166 1.93 -19.90 -6.70
C GLY A 166 1.02 -20.52 -7.77
N LEU A 167 0.17 -19.73 -8.45
CA LEU A 167 -0.71 -20.26 -9.51
C LEU A 167 0.01 -20.46 -10.85
N THR A 168 1.05 -19.67 -11.10
CA THR A 168 1.72 -19.63 -12.41
C THR A 168 2.96 -20.50 -12.44
N ARG A 169 3.26 -21.07 -13.61
CA ARG A 169 4.53 -21.75 -13.84
C ARG A 169 5.70 -20.76 -13.70
N PRO A 170 6.90 -21.22 -13.31
CA PRO A 170 8.08 -20.38 -13.36
C PRO A 170 8.29 -19.85 -14.79
N VAL A 171 8.37 -18.53 -14.93
CA VAL A 171 8.57 -17.84 -16.20
C VAL A 171 9.72 -16.86 -16.08
N LYS A 172 10.46 -16.68 -17.18
CA LYS A 172 11.57 -15.74 -17.26
C LYS A 172 11.20 -14.58 -18.20
N GLU A 173 11.95 -13.49 -18.09
CA GLU A 173 11.87 -12.39 -19.05
C GLU A 173 12.06 -12.91 -20.48
N GLY A 174 11.19 -12.48 -21.40
CA GLY A 174 11.14 -12.97 -22.79
C GLY A 174 10.27 -14.22 -23.01
N ASP A 175 9.55 -14.72 -21.99
CA ASP A 175 8.53 -15.74 -22.19
C ASP A 175 7.33 -15.14 -22.97
N PRO A 176 6.94 -15.69 -24.13
CA PRO A 176 5.87 -15.11 -24.95
C PRO A 176 4.53 -14.96 -24.24
N ALA A 177 4.21 -15.84 -23.29
CA ALA A 177 2.96 -15.76 -22.54
C ALA A 177 2.99 -14.60 -21.52
N LEU A 178 4.18 -14.30 -20.96
CA LEU A 178 4.37 -13.17 -20.06
C LEU A 178 4.33 -11.83 -20.83
N ASP A 179 4.88 -11.81 -22.04
CA ASP A 179 4.80 -10.65 -22.94
C ASP A 179 3.35 -10.39 -23.38
N ALA A 180 2.60 -11.45 -23.71
CA ALA A 180 1.17 -11.36 -24.01
C ALA A 180 0.36 -10.81 -22.83
N LEU A 181 0.68 -11.23 -21.60
CA LEU A 181 0.02 -10.71 -20.40
C LEU A 181 0.34 -9.23 -20.18
N THR A 182 1.62 -8.85 -20.34
CA THR A 182 2.04 -7.43 -20.25
C THR A 182 1.28 -6.58 -21.27
N TRP A 183 1.19 -7.06 -22.51
CA TRP A 183 0.47 -6.37 -23.57
C TRP A 183 -1.02 -6.23 -23.27
N ALA A 184 -1.68 -7.28 -22.77
CA ALA A 184 -3.08 -7.22 -22.39
C ALA A 184 -3.34 -6.21 -21.24
N VAL A 185 -2.42 -6.10 -20.27
CA VAL A 185 -2.48 -5.07 -19.24
C VAL A 185 -2.35 -3.68 -19.87
N ASP A 186 -1.38 -3.48 -20.76
CA ASP A 186 -1.19 -2.19 -21.44
C ASP A 186 -2.41 -1.80 -22.28
N GLU A 187 -3.08 -2.74 -22.98
CA GLU A 187 -4.31 -2.44 -23.73
C GLU A 187 -5.44 -1.88 -22.84
N ILE A 188 -5.54 -2.39 -21.60
CA ILE A 188 -6.53 -1.92 -20.62
C ILE A 188 -6.13 -0.55 -20.08
N LEU A 189 -4.84 -0.32 -19.81
CA LEU A 189 -4.33 0.98 -19.37
C LEU A 189 -4.48 2.05 -20.46
N ASP A 190 -4.24 1.69 -21.72
CA ASP A 190 -4.44 2.53 -22.89
C ASP A 190 -5.93 2.90 -23.06
N ASP A 191 -6.84 1.99 -22.72
CA ASP A 191 -8.28 2.29 -22.67
C ASP A 191 -8.60 3.36 -21.62
N LEU A 192 -8.06 3.19 -20.42
CA LEU A 192 -8.25 4.11 -19.31
C LEU A 192 -7.71 5.52 -19.59
N ARG A 193 -6.72 5.67 -20.47
CA ARG A 193 -6.24 7.00 -20.91
C ARG A 193 -7.30 7.83 -21.61
N GLN A 194 -8.36 7.21 -22.14
CA GLN A 194 -9.51 7.95 -22.66
C GLN A 194 -10.27 8.70 -21.56
N VAL A 195 -10.16 8.23 -20.32
CA VAL A 195 -10.72 8.88 -19.13
C VAL A 195 -9.71 9.87 -18.55
N ARG A 196 -8.51 9.39 -18.17
CA ARG A 196 -7.40 10.15 -17.58
C ARG A 196 -6.14 9.26 -17.53
N GLU A 197 -4.95 9.84 -17.34
CA GLU A 197 -3.72 9.04 -17.28
C GLU A 197 -3.77 8.03 -16.11
N PRO A 198 -3.46 6.73 -16.31
CA PRO A 198 -3.48 5.75 -15.23
C PRO A 198 -2.28 5.91 -14.30
N LEU A 199 -2.52 5.69 -13.00
CA LEU A 199 -1.49 5.60 -11.95
C LEU A 199 -1.66 4.30 -11.18
N ILE A 200 -0.63 3.47 -11.14
CA ILE A 200 -0.70 2.15 -10.49
C ILE A 200 -0.04 2.21 -9.12
N LEU A 201 -0.78 1.86 -8.07
CA LEU A 201 -0.31 1.76 -6.69
C LEU A 201 -0.46 0.33 -6.20
N VAL A 202 0.65 -0.34 -5.89
CA VAL A 202 0.66 -1.74 -5.47
C VAL A 202 1.21 -1.85 -4.05
N ASP A 203 0.38 -2.34 -3.14
CA ASP A 203 0.73 -2.55 -1.74
C ASP A 203 0.87 -4.04 -1.38
N GLY A 204 1.62 -4.32 -0.33
CA GLY A 204 1.74 -5.64 0.30
C GLY A 204 3.03 -6.40 0.00
N LEU A 205 3.86 -5.97 -0.96
CA LEU A 205 5.14 -6.65 -1.24
C LEU A 205 6.17 -6.44 -0.13
N ASP A 206 5.95 -5.48 0.77
CA ASP A 206 6.77 -5.32 1.98
C ASP A 206 6.63 -6.45 3.00
N LYS A 207 5.68 -7.36 2.78
CA LYS A 207 5.42 -8.54 3.59
C LYS A 207 6.13 -9.78 3.07
N LEU A 208 6.83 -9.68 1.93
CA LEU A 208 7.73 -10.71 1.46
C LEU A 208 8.83 -10.94 2.50
N THR A 209 9.01 -12.20 2.87
CA THR A 209 10.00 -12.66 3.84
C THR A 209 11.13 -13.43 3.18
N GLN A 210 10.87 -14.08 2.04
CA GLN A 210 11.84 -14.87 1.30
C GLN A 210 12.72 -13.98 0.41
N ILE A 211 14.04 -14.03 0.65
CA ILE A 211 15.03 -13.21 -0.08
C ILE A 211 15.02 -13.57 -1.57
N ASP A 212 14.88 -14.85 -1.91
CA ASP A 212 14.86 -15.32 -3.29
C ASP A 212 13.66 -14.75 -4.06
N SER A 213 12.46 -14.76 -3.47
CA SER A 213 11.27 -14.15 -4.08
C SER A 213 11.44 -12.64 -4.27
N ILE A 214 12.01 -11.94 -3.28
CA ILE A 214 12.29 -10.50 -3.41
C ILE A 214 13.29 -10.25 -4.55
N ARG A 215 14.32 -11.09 -4.67
CA ARG A 215 15.33 -10.99 -5.72
C ARG A 215 14.73 -11.25 -7.10
N GLU A 216 13.87 -12.26 -7.21
CA GLU A 216 13.21 -12.62 -8.46
C GLU A 216 12.32 -11.48 -8.99
N LEU A 217 11.53 -10.88 -8.09
CA LEU A 217 10.58 -9.82 -8.43
C LEU A 217 11.27 -8.49 -8.80
N PHE A 218 12.34 -8.10 -8.09
CA PHE A 218 12.88 -6.74 -8.18
C PHE A 218 14.30 -6.63 -8.73
N ALA A 219 15.12 -7.68 -8.64
CA ALA A 219 16.53 -7.60 -9.02
C ALA A 219 16.80 -8.28 -10.36
N THR A 220 16.15 -9.41 -10.64
CA THR A 220 16.48 -10.21 -11.83
C THR A 220 15.51 -10.03 -13.00
N SER A 221 14.40 -9.32 -12.80
CA SER A 221 13.34 -9.18 -13.79
C SER A 221 12.93 -7.73 -13.97
N LYS A 222 12.75 -7.30 -15.23
CA LYS A 222 12.20 -5.98 -15.57
C LYS A 222 10.69 -5.97 -15.73
N VAL A 223 10.06 -7.15 -15.63
CA VAL A 223 8.64 -7.36 -15.95
C VAL A 223 7.73 -6.48 -15.09
N LEU A 224 8.04 -6.28 -13.82
CA LEU A 224 7.23 -5.39 -12.97
C LEU A 224 7.36 -3.90 -13.33
N ALA A 225 8.38 -3.52 -14.10
CA ALA A 225 8.53 -2.16 -14.62
C ALA A 225 7.93 -2.00 -16.02
N SER A 226 7.47 -3.07 -16.67
CA SER A 226 7.02 -3.04 -18.07
C SER A 226 5.71 -2.27 -18.34
N PRO A 227 4.70 -2.22 -17.43
CA PRO A 227 3.44 -1.55 -17.74
C PRO A 227 3.64 -0.08 -18.12
N ARG A 228 2.90 0.43 -19.11
CA ARG A 228 3.09 1.78 -19.66
C ARG A 228 2.44 2.91 -18.85
N ALA A 229 2.52 2.85 -17.53
CA ALA A 229 1.97 3.85 -16.62
C ALA A 229 2.95 4.16 -15.48
N PRO A 230 2.89 5.34 -14.86
CA PRO A 230 3.52 5.56 -13.56
C PRO A 230 3.12 4.46 -12.56
N LEU A 231 4.11 3.93 -11.85
CA LEU A 231 3.89 2.76 -11.01
C LEU A 231 4.67 2.86 -9.69
N ILE A 232 3.98 2.59 -8.58
CA ILE A 232 4.56 2.67 -7.24
C ILE A 232 4.26 1.38 -6.47
N TYR A 233 5.30 0.64 -6.09
CA TYR A 233 5.22 -0.51 -5.20
C TYR A 233 5.54 -0.11 -3.76
N THR A 234 4.96 -0.78 -2.75
CA THR A 234 5.62 -0.91 -1.44
C THR A 234 6.63 -2.05 -1.49
N GLY A 235 7.72 -1.93 -0.75
CA GLY A 235 8.75 -2.96 -0.71
C GLY A 235 9.39 -3.14 0.67
N PRO A 236 10.03 -4.30 0.91
CA PRO A 236 10.70 -4.56 2.18
C PRO A 236 11.92 -3.66 2.33
N VAL A 237 12.26 -3.30 3.57
CA VAL A 237 13.41 -2.42 3.87
C VAL A 237 14.74 -2.98 3.36
N THR A 238 14.82 -4.31 3.20
CA THR A 238 15.98 -4.98 2.62
C THR A 238 16.36 -4.33 1.30
N LEU A 239 15.39 -3.96 0.45
CA LEU A 239 15.60 -3.35 -0.89
C LEU A 239 16.51 -2.11 -0.89
N MET A 240 16.65 -1.46 0.26
CA MET A 240 17.53 -0.30 0.46
C MET A 240 18.97 -0.64 0.82
N VAL A 241 19.24 -1.84 1.33
CA VAL A 241 20.52 -2.18 1.97
C VAL A 241 21.33 -3.25 1.25
N ALA A 242 20.72 -4.11 0.43
CA ALA A 242 21.50 -5.16 -0.24
C ALA A 242 22.28 -4.57 -1.43
N ALA A 243 23.60 -4.81 -1.45
CA ALA A 243 24.51 -4.33 -2.49
C ALA A 243 24.22 -4.96 -3.86
N GLU A 244 23.68 -6.17 -3.90
CA GLU A 244 23.28 -6.86 -5.14
C GLU A 244 22.20 -6.07 -5.92
N TRP A 245 21.49 -5.18 -5.24
CA TRP A 245 20.42 -4.35 -5.81
C TRP A 245 20.87 -2.94 -6.21
N SER A 246 22.14 -2.58 -6.00
CA SER A 246 22.73 -1.40 -6.64
C SER A 246 23.37 -1.73 -7.99
N ALA A 247 23.72 -3.00 -8.23
CA ALA A 247 24.38 -3.48 -9.44
C ALA A 247 23.40 -3.97 -10.52
N ALA A 248 22.27 -4.57 -10.13
CA ALA A 248 21.19 -4.89 -11.06
C ALA A 248 20.43 -3.61 -11.45
N GLY A 249 20.19 -3.42 -12.76
CA GLY A 249 19.68 -2.18 -13.34
C GLY A 249 18.53 -1.55 -12.55
N ASN A 250 18.69 -0.28 -12.19
CA ASN A 250 17.71 0.53 -11.46
C ASN A 250 16.44 0.77 -12.31
N HIS A 251 15.60 -0.25 -12.47
CA HIS A 251 14.27 -0.09 -13.09
C HIS A 251 13.29 0.65 -12.18
N PHE A 252 13.67 0.81 -10.91
CA PHE A 252 12.88 1.49 -9.91
C PHE A 252 13.71 2.53 -9.16
N ALA A 253 13.17 3.73 -9.03
CA ALA A 253 13.59 4.72 -8.05
C ALA A 253 13.17 4.24 -6.65
N ARG A 254 14.15 4.04 -5.78
CA ARG A 254 13.92 3.56 -4.41
C ARG A 254 13.74 4.72 -3.46
N GLU A 255 12.55 4.85 -2.90
CA GLU A 255 12.21 5.88 -1.92
C GLU A 255 12.23 5.29 -0.52
N ARG A 256 13.10 5.84 0.33
CA ARG A 256 13.20 5.39 1.73
C ARG A 256 12.13 6.06 2.59
N LEU A 257 11.22 5.26 3.12
CA LEU A 257 10.34 5.68 4.19
C LEU A 257 10.98 5.39 5.56
N SER A 258 11.60 6.42 6.12
CA SER A 258 12.17 6.37 7.48
C SER A 258 11.08 6.29 8.54
N ASN A 259 11.40 5.94 9.79
CA ASN A 259 10.49 6.09 10.92
C ASN A 259 10.40 7.57 11.33
N LEU A 260 9.39 7.93 12.12
CA LEU A 260 9.35 9.27 12.71
C LEU A 260 10.47 9.39 13.74
N ALA A 261 11.27 10.44 13.66
CA ALA A 261 12.28 10.70 14.68
C ALA A 261 11.57 11.16 15.96
N VAL A 262 11.52 10.31 16.98
CA VAL A 262 10.92 10.64 18.29
C VAL A 262 11.94 10.76 19.41
N GLU A 263 13.15 10.27 19.15
CA GLU A 263 14.31 10.32 20.03
C GLU A 263 15.59 10.51 19.22
N ALA A 264 16.66 10.95 19.90
CA ALA A 264 17.97 11.04 19.30
C ALA A 264 18.51 9.62 18.99
N PRO A 265 19.15 9.40 17.82
CA PRO A 265 19.77 8.11 17.53
C PRO A 265 20.85 7.79 18.57
N VAL A 266 20.90 6.53 19.00
CA VAL A 266 21.96 6.03 19.90
C VAL A 266 23.34 6.03 19.21
N SER A 267 23.37 5.94 17.88
CA SER A 267 24.61 5.93 17.12
C SER A 267 25.25 7.32 17.05
N ARG A 268 26.53 7.41 17.43
CA ARG A 268 27.35 8.65 17.36
C ARG A 268 27.55 9.17 15.93
N SER A 269 27.38 8.33 14.91
CA SER A 269 27.60 8.71 13.51
C SER A 269 26.39 9.38 12.85
N ARG A 270 25.22 9.32 13.46
CA ARG A 270 24.03 10.03 12.98
C ARG A 270 23.60 11.07 14.00
N LYS A 271 23.43 12.31 13.54
CA LYS A 271 22.79 13.37 14.32
C LYS A 271 21.46 13.67 13.66
N VAL A 272 20.40 13.69 14.47
CA VAL A 272 19.08 14.19 14.06
C VAL A 272 18.85 15.48 14.83
N GLY A 273 18.44 16.53 14.13
CA GLY A 273 18.19 17.83 14.76
C GLY A 273 17.06 17.76 15.78
N ALA A 274 17.16 18.56 16.84
CA ALA A 274 16.12 18.65 17.88
C ALA A 274 14.74 19.02 17.30
N GLU A 275 14.72 19.87 16.28
CA GLU A 275 13.49 20.24 15.56
C GLU A 275 12.83 19.03 14.89
N THR A 276 13.61 18.18 14.21
CA THR A 276 13.11 16.96 13.56
C THR A 276 12.53 15.99 14.57
N ILE A 277 13.16 15.87 15.75
CA ILE A 277 12.66 15.05 16.86
C ILE A 277 11.32 15.61 17.37
N ALA A 278 11.27 16.92 17.63
CA ALA A 278 10.06 17.58 18.09
C ALA A 278 8.92 17.45 17.06
N ALA A 279 9.22 17.58 15.77
CA ALA A 279 8.26 17.38 14.69
C ALA A 279 7.74 15.94 14.65
N GLY A 280 8.62 14.94 14.78
CA GLY A 280 8.18 13.53 14.82
C GLY A 280 7.33 13.21 16.05
N ARG A 281 7.66 13.73 17.24
CA ARG A 281 6.81 13.60 18.44
C ARG A 281 5.44 14.25 18.24
N ARG A 282 5.38 15.46 17.68
CA ARG A 282 4.11 16.13 17.34
C ARG A 282 3.28 15.28 16.37
N SER A 283 3.88 14.77 15.29
CA SER A 283 3.17 13.90 14.34
C SER A 283 2.60 12.65 15.01
N MET A 284 3.32 12.04 15.96
CA MET A 284 2.81 10.89 16.71
C MET A 284 1.61 11.27 17.58
N ARG A 285 1.69 12.40 18.28
CA ARG A 285 0.58 12.93 19.09
C ARG A 285 -0.66 13.20 18.24
N ASP A 286 -0.50 13.86 17.09
CA ASP A 286 -1.60 14.15 16.17
C ASP A 286 -2.31 12.88 15.68
N VAL A 287 -1.57 11.78 15.47
CA VAL A 287 -2.18 10.50 15.08
C VAL A 287 -3.08 9.97 16.18
N VAL A 288 -2.64 10.04 17.43
CA VAL A 288 -3.43 9.59 18.59
C VAL A 288 -4.64 10.49 18.77
N GLU A 289 -4.44 11.81 18.75
CA GLU A 289 -5.50 12.80 18.92
C GLU A 289 -6.62 12.60 17.89
N ARG A 290 -6.28 12.48 16.60
CA ARG A 290 -7.29 12.27 15.55
C ARG A 290 -8.03 10.94 15.73
N ARG A 291 -7.36 9.89 16.21
CA ARG A 291 -7.99 8.60 16.54
C ARG A 291 -8.97 8.72 17.69
N CYS A 292 -8.60 9.42 18.76
CA CYS A 292 -9.48 9.72 19.88
C CYS A 292 -10.71 10.51 19.40
N LYS A 293 -10.51 11.59 18.63
CA LYS A 293 -11.60 12.39 18.03
C LYS A 293 -12.56 11.54 17.20
N THR A 294 -12.04 10.61 16.39
CA THR A 294 -12.87 9.70 15.59
C THR A 294 -13.69 8.73 16.44
N ALA A 295 -13.19 8.37 17.62
CA ALA A 295 -13.91 7.59 18.60
C ALA A 295 -14.86 8.43 19.48
N GLY A 296 -14.91 9.76 19.28
CA GLY A 296 -15.67 10.67 20.14
C GLY A 296 -15.07 10.87 21.53
N ILE A 297 -13.77 10.64 21.68
CA ILE A 297 -13.05 10.71 22.96
C ILE A 297 -12.05 11.86 22.91
N GLU A 298 -12.00 12.68 23.95
CA GLU A 298 -10.96 13.70 24.11
C GLU A 298 -9.62 13.07 24.49
N LEU A 299 -8.52 13.54 23.90
CA LEU A 299 -7.19 12.96 24.12
C LEU A 299 -6.80 12.98 25.60
N SER A 300 -7.04 14.11 26.27
CA SER A 300 -6.74 14.33 27.68
C SER A 300 -7.60 13.46 28.61
N ALA A 301 -8.79 13.05 28.17
CA ALA A 301 -9.65 12.14 28.91
C ALA A 301 -9.18 10.69 28.81
N ALA A 302 -8.56 10.31 27.68
CA ALA A 302 -8.08 8.95 27.44
C ALA A 302 -6.67 8.69 28.02
N PHE A 303 -5.77 9.68 27.97
CA PHE A 303 -4.37 9.53 28.35
C PHE A 303 -3.90 10.73 29.18
N SER A 304 -2.98 10.49 30.12
CA SER A 304 -2.16 11.56 30.67
C SER A 304 -1.04 11.95 29.73
N GLU A 305 -0.56 13.19 29.88
CA GLU A 305 0.50 13.72 29.03
C GLU A 305 1.78 12.87 29.16
N ASP A 306 2.13 12.49 30.39
CA ASP A 306 3.31 11.68 30.68
C ASP A 306 3.21 10.26 30.09
N SER A 307 2.03 9.63 30.18
CA SER A 307 1.83 8.30 29.59
C SER A 307 1.92 8.35 28.07
N LEU A 308 1.35 9.39 27.46
CA LEU A 308 1.42 9.60 26.02
C LEU A 308 2.87 9.84 25.55
N GLU A 309 3.63 10.69 26.24
CA GLU A 309 5.04 10.95 25.93
C GLU A 309 5.91 9.70 26.09
N LEU A 310 5.64 8.89 27.12
CA LEU A 310 6.30 7.60 27.32
C LEU A 310 6.00 6.64 26.16
N PHE A 311 4.74 6.54 25.73
CA PHE A 311 4.36 5.68 24.60
C PHE A 311 5.01 6.13 23.29
N ILE A 312 5.08 7.45 23.04
CA ILE A 312 5.75 8.01 21.86
C ILE A 312 7.22 7.58 21.85
N GLY A 313 7.94 7.71 22.98
CA GLY A 313 9.33 7.24 23.11
C GLY A 313 9.46 5.72 22.90
N LYS A 314 8.70 4.92 23.67
CA LYS A 314 8.70 3.44 23.60
C LYS A 314 8.33 2.88 22.23
N SER A 315 7.59 3.62 21.40
CA SER A 315 7.24 3.19 20.05
C SER A 315 8.43 3.19 19.07
N GLY A 316 9.53 3.89 19.39
CA GLY A 316 10.65 4.09 18.48
C GLY A 316 10.28 4.80 17.18
N GLY A 317 9.16 5.55 17.18
CA GLY A 317 8.66 6.26 16.00
C GLY A 317 7.94 5.38 14.98
N LEU A 318 7.62 4.13 15.34
CA LEU A 318 6.82 3.22 14.53
C LEU A 318 5.34 3.36 14.87
N LEU A 319 4.55 3.83 13.89
CA LEU A 319 3.11 4.04 14.07
C LEU A 319 2.37 2.77 14.49
N ARG A 320 2.69 1.63 13.86
CA ARG A 320 2.05 0.34 14.23
C ARG A 320 2.36 -0.05 15.68
N GLN A 321 3.59 0.16 16.12
CA GLN A 321 4.00 -0.17 17.48
C GLN A 321 3.32 0.76 18.49
N MET A 322 3.25 2.05 18.20
CA MET A 322 2.50 3.02 19.01
C MET A 322 1.05 2.58 19.22
N LEU A 323 0.34 2.24 18.13
CA LEU A 323 -1.05 1.81 18.21
C LEU A 323 -1.22 0.49 18.98
N LYS A 324 -0.23 -0.41 18.91
CA LYS A 324 -0.24 -1.66 19.69
C LYS A 324 -0.07 -1.36 21.18
N ILE A 325 0.87 -0.49 21.54
CA ILE A 325 1.10 -0.06 22.93
C ILE A 325 -0.16 0.60 23.48
N LEU A 326 -0.72 1.59 22.78
CA LEU A 326 -1.94 2.28 23.19
C LEU A 326 -3.11 1.31 23.40
N ARG A 327 -3.34 0.39 22.45
CA ARG A 327 -4.41 -0.61 22.58
C ARG A 327 -4.19 -1.52 23.80
N GLY A 328 -2.95 -1.93 24.05
CA GLY A 328 -2.59 -2.72 25.22
C GLY A 328 -2.90 -1.97 26.52
N ALA A 329 -2.43 -0.73 26.62
CA ALA A 329 -2.63 0.11 27.79
C ALA A 329 -4.11 0.45 28.03
N SER A 330 -4.85 0.82 26.99
CA SER A 330 -6.30 1.08 27.11
C SER A 330 -7.08 -0.18 27.49
N LYS A 331 -6.68 -1.36 27.01
CA LYS A 331 -7.30 -2.63 27.43
C LYS A 331 -7.04 -2.88 28.91
N GLN A 332 -5.82 -2.66 29.39
CA GLN A 332 -5.47 -2.85 30.79
C GLN A 332 -6.23 -1.87 31.70
N ALA A 333 -6.25 -0.58 31.35
CA ALA A 333 -7.03 0.43 32.08
C ALA A 333 -8.52 0.04 32.18
N GLY A 334 -9.10 -0.48 31.09
CA GLY A 334 -10.48 -0.98 31.10
C GLY A 334 -10.70 -2.18 32.02
N LEU A 335 -9.72 -3.10 32.14
CA LEU A 335 -9.79 -4.23 33.07
C LEU A 335 -9.69 -3.78 34.54
N GLU A 336 -8.96 -2.71 34.81
CA GLU A 336 -8.79 -2.13 36.15
C GLU A 336 -9.88 -1.11 36.51
N GLY A 337 -10.84 -0.86 35.60
CA GLY A 337 -11.92 0.11 35.80
C GLY A 337 -11.47 1.58 35.72
N CYS A 338 -10.27 1.84 35.22
CA CYS A 338 -9.75 3.18 35.01
C CYS A 338 -10.24 3.77 33.68
N GLY A 339 -10.88 4.93 33.71
CA GLY A 339 -11.33 5.64 32.51
C GLY A 339 -10.21 6.33 31.71
N ARG A 340 -9.01 6.42 32.29
CA ARG A 340 -7.85 7.12 31.74
C ARG A 340 -6.57 6.30 31.96
N VAL A 341 -5.69 6.29 30.97
CA VAL A 341 -4.38 5.63 31.05
C VAL A 341 -3.37 6.57 31.70
N GLU A 342 -3.06 6.30 32.95
CA GLU A 342 -2.05 7.02 33.74
C GLU A 342 -0.65 6.41 33.56
N LEU A 343 0.39 7.14 34.00
CA LEU A 343 1.79 6.74 33.81
C LEU A 343 2.10 5.39 34.49
N ASP A 344 1.52 5.13 35.66
CA ASP A 344 1.77 3.90 36.42
C ASP A 344 1.30 2.64 35.64
N LEU A 345 0.19 2.77 34.90
CA LEU A 345 -0.33 1.75 34.00
C LEU A 345 0.47 1.62 32.70
N ALA A 346 1.25 2.65 32.34
CA ALA A 346 2.08 2.69 31.13
C ALA A 346 3.46 2.02 31.32
N VAL A 347 3.86 1.82 32.58
CA VAL A 347 5.14 1.21 32.96
C VAL A 347 5.00 -0.28 33.28
N ALA A 348 3.81 -0.73 33.69
CA ALA A 348 3.47 -2.14 33.94
C ALA A 348 3.53 -3.03 32.68
#